data_AF-A0A7S0RYT2-F1
#
_entry.id   AF-A0A7S0RYT2-F1
#
_cell.length_a   1.000
_cell.length_b   1.000
_cell.length_c   1.000
_cell.angle_alpha   90.00
_cell.angle_beta   90.00
_cell.angle_gamma   90.00
#
_symmetry.space_group_name_H-M   'P 1'
#
loop_
_entity.id
_entity.type
_entity.pdbx_description
1 polymer ?
#
loop_
_entity_poly.entity_id
_entity_poly.type
_entity_poly.pdbx_seq_one_letter_code
_entity_poly.pdbx_strand_id
1 'polypeptide(L)'
;SAAATTAGGAAHGASAAPEEGHCVKQLATCAASNWVPLWAGCCARGSHQAGRACEGLRASGLVQPGGVMTTNMETGQQWDAPNAWPPLQHMITEGLSGSGHAAGTSLATQIAAAYLSSAQQAFASSGHMHEKYNAADPGVAGGGGEYAPQVGFGWSNGVVLALLHEGYTH
;
A
#
# COMPACT_ATOMS: atom_id res chain seq x y z
N SER A 1 -62.92 -39.33 -14.69
CA SER A 1 -61.58 -39.19 -14.07
C SER A 1 -60.68 -38.54 -15.09
N ALA A 2 -60.10 -37.36 -14.95
CA ALA A 2 -60.19 -36.31 -13.94
C ALA A 2 -59.80 -34.99 -14.66
N ALA A 3 -60.51 -33.90 -14.33
CA ALA A 3 -60.06 -32.55 -14.62
C ALA A 3 -59.05 -32.14 -13.53
N ALA A 4 -57.94 -31.51 -13.90
CA ALA A 4 -57.01 -30.93 -12.94
C ALA A 4 -56.80 -29.45 -13.26
N THR A 5 -57.51 -28.66 -12.48
CA THR A 5 -57.50 -27.21 -12.33
C THR A 5 -56.14 -26.72 -11.85
N THR A 6 -55.66 -25.63 -12.43
CA THR A 6 -54.57 -24.79 -11.92
C THR A 6 -55.08 -23.89 -10.79
N ALA A 7 -54.37 -23.82 -9.66
CA ALA A 7 -54.20 -22.60 -8.86
C ALA A 7 -53.36 -22.84 -7.60
N GLY A 8 -52.41 -21.92 -7.34
CA GLY A 8 -52.19 -21.38 -6.00
C GLY A 8 -51.08 -22.00 -5.14
N GLY A 9 -49.81 -21.80 -5.53
CA GLY A 9 -48.68 -21.88 -4.60
C GLY A 9 -48.17 -20.48 -4.26
N ALA A 10 -48.61 -19.91 -3.14
CA ALA A 10 -48.07 -18.66 -2.61
C ALA A 10 -46.67 -18.90 -2.05
N ALA A 11 -45.64 -18.57 -2.83
CA ALA A 11 -44.26 -18.52 -2.34
C ALA A 11 -44.15 -17.34 -1.35
N HIS A 12 -43.81 -17.66 -0.10
CA HIS A 12 -43.44 -16.69 0.94
C HIS A 12 -42.20 -15.91 0.49
N GLY A 13 -42.41 -14.73 -0.09
CA GLY A 13 -41.39 -13.70 -0.23
C GLY A 13 -41.18 -13.02 1.12
N ALA A 14 -40.31 -13.58 1.96
CA ALA A 14 -39.73 -12.80 3.05
C ALA A 14 -38.75 -11.82 2.42
N SER A 15 -39.23 -10.61 2.12
CA SER A 15 -38.39 -9.45 1.83
C SER A 15 -37.48 -9.23 3.03
N ALA A 16 -36.19 -9.57 2.90
CA ALA A 16 -35.18 -9.08 3.82
C ALA A 16 -35.28 -7.55 3.83
N ALA A 17 -35.40 -6.96 5.02
CA ALA A 17 -35.35 -5.51 5.16
C ALA A 17 -34.03 -5.00 4.55
N PRO A 18 -34.01 -3.82 3.90
CA PRO A 18 -32.76 -3.22 3.47
C PRO A 18 -31.88 -3.06 4.71
N GLU A 19 -30.70 -3.67 4.71
CA GLU A 19 -29.73 -3.44 5.79
C GLU A 19 -29.50 -1.94 5.90
N GLU A 20 -29.70 -1.41 7.11
CA GLU A 20 -29.47 0.00 7.40
C GLU A 20 -28.04 0.33 6.98
N GLY A 21 -27.90 1.19 5.97
CA GLY A 21 -26.60 1.59 5.45
C GLY A 21 -25.78 2.21 6.57
N HIS A 22 -24.81 1.46 7.10
CA HIS A 22 -23.85 1.98 8.05
C HIS A 22 -23.07 3.12 7.38
N CYS A 23 -23.38 4.36 7.77
CA CYS A 23 -22.60 5.52 7.36
C CYS A 23 -21.26 5.48 8.12
N VAL A 24 -20.31 4.72 7.59
CA VAL A 24 -18.93 4.73 8.08
C VAL A 24 -18.26 6.00 7.55
N LYS A 25 -17.87 6.89 8.46
CA LYS A 25 -17.04 8.05 8.10
C LYS A 25 -15.62 7.54 7.83
N GLN A 26 -15.13 7.76 6.61
CA GLN A 26 -13.73 7.56 6.27
C GLN A 26 -12.85 8.41 7.23
N LEU A 27 -11.80 7.81 7.77
CA LEU A 27 -10.83 8.55 8.57
C LEU A 27 -10.12 9.60 7.71
N ALA A 28 -9.79 10.74 8.29
CA ALA A 28 -9.01 11.79 7.62
C ALA A 28 -7.53 11.38 7.43
N THR A 29 -7.04 10.45 8.25
CA THR A 29 -5.69 9.89 8.15
C THR A 29 -5.53 9.12 6.85
N CYS A 30 -4.46 9.43 6.13
CA CYS A 30 -4.04 8.67 4.97
C CYS A 30 -2.95 7.70 5.39
N ALA A 31 -3.14 6.41 5.10
CA ALA A 31 -2.18 5.36 5.43
C ALA A 31 -1.77 4.60 4.16
N ALA A 32 -0.51 4.21 4.07
CA ALA A 32 0.04 3.41 2.98
C ALA A 32 -0.77 2.10 2.77
N SER A 33 -1.32 1.54 3.84
CA SER A 33 -2.19 0.36 3.80
C SER A 33 -3.43 0.52 2.92
N ASN A 34 -3.89 1.75 2.67
CA ASN A 34 -5.02 2.04 1.78
C ASN A 34 -4.77 1.59 0.33
N TRP A 35 -3.50 1.36 -0.05
CA TRP A 35 -3.11 0.87 -1.38
C TRP A 35 -2.82 -0.63 -1.45
N VAL A 36 -2.82 -1.35 -0.32
CA VAL A 36 -2.65 -2.81 -0.29
C VAL A 36 -3.74 -3.55 -1.10
N PRO A 37 -5.01 -3.10 -1.17
CA PRO A 37 -5.99 -3.73 -2.07
C PRO A 37 -5.61 -3.70 -3.56
N LEU A 38 -4.81 -2.72 -4.01
CA LEU A 38 -4.31 -2.68 -5.38
C LEU A 38 -3.33 -3.83 -5.63
N TRP A 39 -2.42 -4.06 -4.67
CA TRP A 39 -1.49 -5.19 -4.68
C TRP A 39 -2.19 -6.55 -4.58
N ALA A 40 -3.19 -6.66 -3.70
CA ALA A 40 -3.96 -7.89 -3.50
C ALA A 40 -4.88 -8.26 -4.68
N GLY A 41 -4.88 -7.48 -5.77
CA GLY A 41 -5.70 -7.74 -6.96
C GLY A 41 -7.18 -7.42 -6.78
N CYS A 42 -7.55 -6.64 -5.76
CA CYS A 42 -8.93 -6.24 -5.53
C CYS A 42 -9.46 -5.24 -6.57
N CYS A 43 -8.58 -4.64 -7.37
CA CYS A 43 -8.93 -3.81 -8.52
C CYS A 43 -8.50 -4.50 -9.81
N ALA A 44 -9.43 -4.65 -10.77
CA ALA A 44 -9.08 -5.20 -12.07
C ALA A 44 -8.04 -4.32 -12.78
N ARG A 45 -7.07 -4.95 -13.43
CA ARG A 45 -6.03 -4.26 -14.23
C ARG A 45 -6.67 -3.37 -15.30
N GLY A 46 -6.20 -2.13 -15.41
CA GLY A 46 -6.71 -1.12 -16.36
C GLY A 46 -8.06 -0.50 -15.96
N SER A 47 -8.65 -0.92 -14.83
CA SER A 47 -9.92 -0.35 -14.37
C SER A 47 -9.80 1.11 -13.93
N HIS A 48 -10.91 1.84 -13.96
CA HIS A 48 -10.98 3.19 -13.43
C HIS A 48 -10.60 3.26 -11.94
N GLN A 49 -10.98 2.25 -11.15
CA GLN A 49 -10.63 2.13 -9.73
C GLN A 49 -9.11 2.04 -9.53
N ALA A 50 -8.43 1.21 -10.33
CA ALA A 50 -6.97 1.12 -10.29
C ALA A 50 -6.32 2.45 -10.69
N GLY A 51 -6.86 3.14 -11.70
CA GLY A 51 -6.38 4.47 -12.12
C GLY A 51 -6.51 5.50 -11.01
N ARG A 52 -7.68 5.58 -10.36
CA ARG A 52 -7.89 6.46 -9.20
C ARG A 52 -6.99 6.11 -8.02
N ALA A 53 -6.68 4.83 -7.80
CA ALA A 53 -5.76 4.43 -6.74
C ALA A 53 -4.35 5.00 -7.02
N CYS A 54 -3.87 4.90 -8.26
CA CYS A 54 -2.58 5.47 -8.67
C CYS A 54 -2.54 7.01 -8.48
N GLU A 55 -3.58 7.71 -8.93
CA GLU A 55 -3.70 9.17 -8.76
C GLU A 55 -3.81 9.56 -7.28
N GLY A 56 -4.61 8.81 -6.52
CA GLY A 56 -4.80 9.03 -5.10
C GLY A 56 -3.49 8.88 -4.31
N LEU A 57 -2.64 7.89 -4.63
CA LEU A 57 -1.35 7.74 -3.95
C LEU A 57 -0.45 8.94 -4.22
N ARG A 58 -0.40 9.37 -5.49
CA ARG A 58 0.39 10.53 -5.89
C ARG A 58 -0.05 11.81 -5.15
N ALA A 59 -1.35 11.97 -4.93
CA ALA A 59 -1.93 13.11 -4.23
C ALA A 59 -1.96 12.97 -2.69
N SER A 60 -1.63 11.80 -2.14
CA SER A 60 -1.83 11.48 -0.72
C SER A 60 -0.92 12.23 0.26
N GLY A 61 0.19 12.78 -0.24
CA GLY A 61 1.28 13.30 0.60
C GLY A 61 2.18 12.21 1.20
N LEU A 62 1.91 10.92 0.97
CA LEU A 62 2.73 9.82 1.50
C LEU A 62 4.01 9.56 0.70
N VAL A 63 4.02 9.87 -0.60
CA VAL A 63 5.20 9.68 -1.46
C VAL A 63 6.22 10.77 -1.18
N GLN A 64 7.38 10.39 -0.67
CA GLN A 64 8.46 11.26 -0.21
C GLN A 64 9.80 10.89 -0.87
N PRO A 65 10.85 11.72 -0.77
CA PRO A 65 12.13 11.49 -1.46
C PRO A 65 12.83 10.16 -1.13
N GLY A 66 12.54 9.55 0.02
CA GLY A 66 13.11 8.27 0.49
C GLY A 66 12.14 7.08 0.40
N GLY A 67 10.96 7.25 -0.22
CA GLY A 67 9.93 6.22 -0.35
C GLY A 67 8.56 6.68 0.15
N VAL A 68 7.68 5.74 0.47
CA VAL A 68 6.31 6.00 0.93
C VAL A 68 6.25 5.95 2.46
N MET A 69 5.78 7.03 3.09
CA MET A 69 5.50 7.08 4.53
C MET A 69 4.36 6.12 4.93
N THR A 70 4.41 5.62 6.15
CA THR A 70 3.38 4.72 6.70
C THR A 70 2.03 5.40 6.81
N THR A 71 2.01 6.62 7.34
CA THR A 71 0.84 7.49 7.44
C THR A 71 1.26 8.94 7.17
N ASN A 72 0.30 9.85 7.11
CA ASN A 72 0.54 11.29 7.08
C ASN A 72 0.51 11.94 8.48
N MET A 73 0.65 11.15 9.54
CA MET A 73 0.59 11.62 10.94
C MET A 73 1.96 11.53 11.60
N GLU A 74 2.41 12.59 12.26
CA GLU A 74 3.65 12.60 13.04
C GLU A 74 3.36 12.40 14.53
N THR A 75 3.29 11.15 14.97
CA THR A 75 2.92 10.81 16.36
C THR A 75 4.14 10.45 17.22
N GLY A 76 5.31 10.23 16.60
CA GLY A 76 6.49 9.63 17.25
C GLY A 76 6.43 8.09 17.37
N GLN A 77 5.34 7.46 16.94
CA GLN A 77 5.22 6.01 16.87
C GLN A 77 5.93 5.43 15.63
N GLN A 78 6.27 4.15 15.67
CA GLN A 78 7.07 3.53 14.62
C GLN A 78 6.31 3.36 13.29
N TRP A 79 4.99 3.20 13.34
CA TRP A 79 4.11 2.98 12.19
C TRP A 79 3.40 4.25 11.73
N ASP A 80 4.10 5.38 11.83
CA ASP A 80 3.59 6.70 11.47
C ASP A 80 4.68 7.50 10.71
N ALA A 81 4.35 8.70 10.23
CA ALA A 81 5.33 9.57 9.61
C ALA A 81 6.50 9.87 10.58
N PRO A 82 7.74 9.94 10.07
CA PRO A 82 8.12 9.87 8.65
C PRO A 82 8.58 8.48 8.20
N ASN A 83 8.27 7.41 8.94
CA ASN A 83 8.84 6.10 8.68
C ASN A 83 8.29 5.44 7.41
N ALA A 84 9.20 4.91 6.59
CA ALA A 84 8.96 4.02 5.47
C ALA A 84 9.35 2.59 5.86
N TRP A 85 8.37 1.68 5.85
CA TRP A 85 8.61 0.25 6.09
C TRP A 85 8.80 -0.50 4.78
N PRO A 86 9.82 -1.36 4.69
CA PRO A 86 10.15 -2.10 3.45
C PRO A 86 8.97 -2.89 2.88
N PRO A 87 8.17 -3.65 3.65
CA PRO A 87 7.02 -4.39 3.11
C PRO A 87 5.98 -3.50 2.43
N LEU A 88 5.74 -2.30 2.98
CA LEU A 88 4.80 -1.34 2.39
C LEU A 88 5.32 -0.79 1.06
N GLN A 89 6.63 -0.57 0.94
CA GLN A 89 7.23 -0.13 -0.32
C GLN A 89 6.97 -1.17 -1.41
N HIS A 90 7.29 -2.43 -1.10
CA HIS A 90 7.15 -3.54 -2.04
C HIS A 90 5.71 -3.75 -2.50
N MET A 91 4.77 -3.87 -1.56
CA MET A 91 3.36 -4.06 -1.92
C MET A 91 2.86 -2.90 -2.79
N ILE A 92 3.21 -1.66 -2.45
CA ILE A 92 2.77 -0.49 -3.22
C ILE A 92 3.40 -0.49 -4.61
N THR A 93 4.70 -0.72 -4.75
CA THR A 93 5.37 -0.74 -6.07
C THR A 93 4.83 -1.85 -6.96
N GLU A 94 4.64 -3.05 -6.43
CA GLU A 94 4.04 -4.17 -7.17
C GLU A 94 2.59 -3.86 -7.59
N GLY A 95 1.77 -3.36 -6.68
CA GLY A 95 0.37 -3.00 -6.98
C GLY A 95 0.26 -1.92 -8.05
N LEU A 96 1.08 -0.88 -7.97
CA LEU A 96 1.14 0.20 -8.97
C LEU A 96 1.61 -0.31 -10.34
N SER A 97 2.65 -1.14 -10.37
CA SER A 97 3.17 -1.73 -11.61
C SER A 97 2.16 -2.68 -12.25
N GLY A 98 1.45 -3.46 -11.43
CA GLY A 98 0.38 -4.37 -11.85
C GLY A 98 -0.95 -3.68 -12.21
N SER A 99 -1.11 -2.38 -11.92
CA SER A 99 -2.37 -1.63 -12.10
C SER A 99 -2.88 -1.58 -13.54
N GLY A 100 -2.00 -1.75 -14.53
CA GLY A 100 -2.32 -1.60 -15.96
C GLY A 100 -2.39 -0.14 -16.43
N HIS A 101 -1.96 0.81 -15.60
CA HIS A 101 -1.91 2.24 -15.94
C HIS A 101 -0.47 2.72 -16.05
N ALA A 102 -0.11 3.40 -17.15
CA ALA A 102 1.24 3.92 -17.36
C ALA A 102 1.69 4.89 -16.25
N ALA A 103 0.77 5.72 -15.75
CA ALA A 103 1.02 6.60 -14.61
C ALA A 103 1.32 5.83 -13.31
N GLY A 104 0.72 4.65 -13.14
CA GLY A 104 0.99 3.72 -12.04
C GLY A 104 2.39 3.12 -12.17
N THR A 105 2.74 2.57 -13.34
CA THR A 105 4.10 2.04 -13.61
C THR A 105 5.18 3.10 -13.37
N SER A 106 4.98 4.33 -13.87
CA SER A 106 5.93 5.42 -13.65
C SER A 106 6.06 5.79 -12.17
N LEU A 107 4.96 5.79 -11.40
CA LEU A 107 5.00 6.03 -9.97
C LEU A 107 5.71 4.90 -9.21
N ALA A 108 5.48 3.64 -9.62
CA ALA A 108 6.16 2.48 -9.05
C ALA A 108 7.67 2.60 -9.21
N THR A 109 8.14 2.93 -10.42
CA THR A 109 9.57 3.14 -10.70
C THR A 109 10.16 4.26 -9.85
N GLN A 110 9.44 5.38 -9.73
CA GLN A 110 9.88 6.51 -8.90
C GLN A 110 10.03 6.11 -7.42
N ILE A 111 9.04 5.43 -6.85
CA ILE A 111 9.05 4.99 -5.45
C ILE A 111 10.15 3.96 -5.21
N ALA A 112 10.26 2.96 -6.08
CA ALA A 112 11.26 1.91 -5.95
C ALA A 112 12.69 2.49 -6.02
N ALA A 113 12.96 3.37 -6.98
CA ALA A 113 14.27 4.02 -7.12
C ALA A 113 14.60 4.91 -5.90
N ALA A 114 13.62 5.69 -5.41
CA ALA A 114 13.77 6.53 -4.21
C ALA A 114 14.11 5.68 -2.97
N TYR A 115 13.37 4.60 -2.75
CA TYR A 115 13.59 3.70 -1.63
C TYR A 115 14.94 2.97 -1.73
N LEU A 116 15.28 2.42 -2.91
CA LEU A 116 16.57 1.77 -3.16
C LEU A 116 17.74 2.72 -2.90
N SER A 117 17.65 3.96 -3.39
CA SER A 117 18.67 4.98 -3.17
C SER A 117 18.82 5.31 -1.68
N SER A 118 17.71 5.50 -0.96
CA SER A 118 17.72 5.75 0.48
C SER A 118 18.36 4.59 1.25
N ALA A 119 17.95 3.35 0.95
CA ALA A 119 18.48 2.16 1.60
C ALA A 119 19.98 1.98 1.31
N GLN A 120 20.43 2.23 0.07
CA GLN A 120 21.83 2.19 -0.32
C GLN A 120 22.67 3.25 0.40
N GLN A 121 22.17 4.48 0.50
CA GLN A 121 22.87 5.57 1.21
C GLN A 121 23.03 5.25 2.70
N ALA A 122 21.98 4.74 3.33
CA ALA A 122 22.03 4.30 4.73
C ALA A 122 23.00 3.12 4.92
N PHE A 123 23.03 2.17 3.98
CA PHE A 123 23.97 1.06 4.02
C PHE A 123 25.42 1.55 3.87
N ALA A 124 25.67 2.47 2.93
CA ALA A 124 27.00 3.03 2.69
C ALA A 124 27.54 3.80 3.91
N SER A 125 26.69 4.48 4.67
CA SER A 125 27.09 5.26 5.84
C SER A 125 27.21 4.43 7.13
N SER A 126 26.35 3.43 7.31
CA SER A 126 26.26 2.66 8.57
C SER A 126 26.84 1.24 8.50
N GLY A 127 27.07 0.72 7.29
CA GLY A 127 27.46 -0.68 7.05
C GLY A 127 26.32 -1.69 7.22
N HIS A 128 25.09 -1.25 7.50
CA HIS A 128 23.97 -2.11 7.84
C HIS A 128 22.68 -1.76 7.09
N MET A 129 21.85 -2.78 6.87
CA MET A 129 20.44 -2.61 6.50
C MET A 129 19.62 -2.39 7.76
N HIS A 130 18.64 -1.49 7.72
CA HIS A 130 17.85 -1.08 8.88
C HIS A 130 16.44 -1.64 8.80
N GLU A 131 15.78 -1.81 9.95
CA GLU A 131 14.38 -2.24 10.04
C GLU A 131 13.42 -1.38 9.20
N LYS A 132 13.64 -0.07 9.21
CA LYS A 132 12.81 0.95 8.57
C LYS A 132 13.67 2.17 8.25
N TYR A 133 13.19 3.03 7.36
CA TYR A 133 13.91 4.21 6.88
C TYR A 133 13.09 5.47 7.07
N ASN A 134 13.72 6.64 7.05
CA ASN A 134 13.02 7.91 7.02
C ASN A 134 12.66 8.24 5.56
N ALA A 135 11.36 8.33 5.26
CA ALA A 135 10.90 8.63 3.90
C ALA A 135 11.16 10.10 3.51
N ALA A 136 11.19 11.02 4.48
CA ALA A 136 11.44 12.44 4.24
C ALA A 136 12.93 12.78 4.13
N ASP A 137 13.80 11.97 4.74
CA ASP A 137 15.26 12.17 4.76
C ASP A 137 16.01 10.93 4.24
N PRO A 138 16.31 10.87 2.93
CA PRO A 138 16.96 9.72 2.31
C PRO A 138 18.32 9.37 2.96
N GLY A 139 18.59 8.08 3.12
CA GLY A 139 19.83 7.61 3.73
C GLY A 139 19.81 7.56 5.26
N VAL A 140 18.71 7.98 5.88
CA VAL A 140 18.54 7.96 7.34
C VAL A 140 17.66 6.78 7.75
N ALA A 141 18.09 6.06 8.79
CA ALA A 141 17.29 5.01 9.42
C ALA A 141 16.04 5.62 10.07
N GLY A 142 14.92 4.90 10.00
CA GLY A 142 13.68 5.30 10.67
C GLY A 142 13.79 5.14 12.18
N GLY A 143 12.93 5.85 12.91
CA GLY A 143 12.99 5.94 14.38
C GLY A 143 11.64 5.78 15.05
N GLY A 144 11.54 6.31 16.27
CA GLY A 144 10.32 6.27 17.08
C GLY A 144 10.09 4.95 17.81
N GLY A 145 9.04 4.91 18.62
CA GLY A 145 8.69 3.76 19.46
C GLY A 145 9.54 3.59 20.72
N GLU A 146 9.35 2.44 21.38
CA GLU A 146 9.89 2.19 22.73
C GLU A 146 11.30 1.57 22.75
N TYR A 147 11.82 1.12 21.61
CA TYR A 147 13.08 0.39 21.53
C TYR A 147 14.01 0.89 20.43
N ALA A 148 15.30 0.65 20.60
CA ALA A 148 16.32 1.02 19.64
C ALA A 148 16.11 0.29 18.28
N PRO A 149 16.31 0.98 17.15
CA PRO A 149 16.25 0.38 15.82
C PRO A 149 17.16 -0.84 15.66
N GLN A 150 16.67 -1.85 14.93
CA GLN A 150 17.39 -3.12 14.69
C GLN A 150 18.10 -3.11 13.33
N VAL A 151 19.22 -3.85 13.23
CA VAL A 151 20.06 -3.96 12.03
C VAL A 151 20.03 -5.36 11.42
N GLY A 152 20.36 -5.48 10.13
CA GLY A 152 20.39 -6.76 9.39
C GLY A 152 19.01 -7.31 9.03
N PHE A 153 17.99 -6.46 9.04
CA PHE A 153 16.58 -6.86 9.06
C PHE A 153 16.11 -7.61 7.81
N GLY A 154 15.48 -8.78 8.02
CA GLY A 154 15.16 -9.73 6.95
C GLY A 154 14.29 -9.18 5.82
N TRP A 155 13.22 -8.44 6.14
CA TRP A 155 12.39 -7.83 5.09
C TRP A 155 13.12 -6.74 4.31
N SER A 156 14.13 -6.07 4.88
CA SER A 156 14.78 -4.93 4.24
C SER A 156 15.69 -5.48 3.15
N ASN A 157 16.42 -6.53 3.51
CA ASN A 157 17.23 -7.31 2.57
C ASN A 157 16.35 -7.90 1.47
N GLY A 158 15.24 -8.56 1.84
CA GLY A 158 14.33 -9.19 0.89
C GLY A 158 13.73 -8.20 -0.12
N VAL A 159 13.22 -7.07 0.37
CA VAL A 159 12.60 -6.05 -0.49
C VAL A 159 13.62 -5.37 -1.39
N VAL A 160 14.81 -5.02 -0.88
CA VAL A 160 15.86 -4.46 -1.75
C VAL A 160 16.23 -5.46 -2.85
N LEU A 161 16.45 -6.73 -2.52
CA LEU A 161 16.76 -7.76 -3.52
C LEU A 161 15.63 -7.94 -4.54
N ALA A 162 14.36 -7.93 -4.11
CA ALA A 162 13.22 -8.05 -5.00
C ALA A 162 13.14 -6.87 -5.99
N LEU A 163 13.24 -5.64 -5.49
CA LEU A 163 13.18 -4.44 -6.33
C LEU A 163 14.36 -4.35 -7.32
N LEU A 164 15.56 -4.79 -6.91
CA LEU A 164 16.71 -4.92 -7.80
C LEU A 164 16.46 -5.97 -8.89
N HIS A 165 15.90 -7.13 -8.52
CA HIS A 165 15.58 -8.21 -9.46
C HIS A 165 14.51 -7.81 -10.48
N GLU A 166 13.52 -7.02 -10.07
CA GLU A 166 12.44 -6.50 -10.92
C GLU A 166 12.90 -5.40 -11.89
N GLY A 167 14.15 -4.95 -11.78
CA GLY A 167 14.76 -4.01 -12.73
C GLY A 167 14.45 -2.55 -12.45
N TYR A 168 14.17 -2.18 -11.20
CA TYR A 168 13.98 -0.78 -10.81
C TYR A 168 15.28 0.05 -10.71
N THR A 169 16.42 -0.52 -11.13
CA THR A 169 17.69 0.20 -11.28
C THR A 169 17.87 0.70 -12.71
N HIS A 170 18.19 1.98 -12.87
CA HIS A 170 18.69 2.54 -14.13
C HIS A 170 20.22 2.52 -14.17
#